data_AF-A0A1G8H373-F1
#
_entry.id   AF-A0A1G8H373-F1
#
_cell.length_a   1.000
_cell.length_b   1.000
_cell.length_c   1.000
_cell.angle_alpha   90.00
_cell.angle_beta   90.00
_cell.angle_gamma   90.00
#
_symmetry.space_group_name_H-M   'P 1'
#
loop_
_entity.id
_entity.type
_entity.pdbx_description
1 polymer ?
#
loop_
_entity_poly.entity_id
_entity_poly.type
_entity_poly.pdbx_seq_one_letter_code
_entity_poly.pdbx_strand_id
1 'polypeptide(L)'
;MPVKRGPGAGLRNDPVGSYDPAIAAEMARQRAAKRRTPEQAAELRAKRLQWSRIAGRMKPRVFEMYGTLCWLCQRAEATTADHVTPLSKGGSVDDLVNLRPCCASCNYARGDRDPEEFRATLRAKFPKVKPSRNWFG
;
A
#
# COMPACT_ATOMS: atom_id res chain seq x y z
N MET A 1 40.46 32.21 1.68
CA MET A 1 39.06 32.59 1.35
C MET A 1 38.26 31.35 1.00
N PRO A 2 37.30 30.94 1.82
CA PRO A 2 36.33 29.91 1.46
C PRO A 2 34.97 30.54 1.12
N VAL A 3 34.55 30.40 -0.14
CA VAL A 3 33.19 30.73 -0.58
C VAL A 3 32.24 29.65 -0.05
N LYS A 4 31.36 30.02 0.87
CA LYS A 4 30.24 29.18 1.32
C LYS A 4 29.30 28.94 0.14
N ARG A 5 29.08 27.69 -0.26
CA ARG A 5 27.93 27.31 -1.11
C ARG A 5 26.74 27.02 -0.20
N GLY A 6 25.74 27.88 -0.27
CA GLY A 6 24.46 27.70 0.42
C GLY A 6 23.59 26.59 -0.17
N PRO A 7 22.45 26.27 0.45
CA PRO A 7 21.53 25.25 -0.01
C PRO A 7 20.62 25.80 -1.11
N GLY A 8 20.51 25.11 -2.24
CA GLY A 8 19.51 25.46 -3.25
C GLY A 8 19.62 24.64 -4.53
N ALA A 9 18.68 23.73 -4.74
CA ALA A 9 17.93 23.54 -5.99
C ALA A 9 17.08 22.26 -5.90
N GLY A 10 15.76 22.43 -6.00
CA GLY A 10 14.80 21.33 -5.98
C GLY A 10 13.37 21.83 -5.83
N LEU A 11 12.99 22.79 -6.68
CA LEU A 11 11.66 23.37 -6.79
C LEU A 11 10.59 22.26 -6.91
N ARG A 12 9.74 22.10 -5.89
CA ARG A 12 8.35 21.71 -6.11
C ARG A 12 7.58 23.01 -6.29
N ASN A 13 7.15 23.26 -7.52
CA ASN A 13 6.29 24.38 -7.89
C ASN A 13 4.92 24.21 -7.23
N ASP A 14 4.75 24.72 -6.02
CA ASP A 14 3.44 25.19 -5.57
C ASP A 14 3.48 26.72 -5.70
N PRO A 15 2.64 27.34 -6.55
CA PRO A 15 2.51 28.78 -6.53
C PRO A 15 1.82 29.11 -5.21
N VAL A 16 2.59 29.49 -4.18
CA VAL A 16 2.05 30.15 -2.99
C VAL A 16 1.72 31.59 -3.40
N GLY A 17 0.81 31.73 -4.36
CA GLY A 17 0.07 32.95 -4.60
C GLY A 17 -1.01 33.02 -3.54
N SER A 18 -1.12 34.17 -2.90
CA SER A 18 -2.14 34.51 -1.91
C SER A 18 -3.53 34.13 -2.43
N TYR A 19 -4.05 32.98 -1.99
CA TYR A 19 -5.47 32.72 -2.14
C TYR A 19 -6.21 33.89 -1.49
N ASP A 20 -7.28 34.36 -2.14
CA ASP A 20 -8.24 35.28 -1.52
C ASP A 20 -8.51 34.81 -0.08
N PRO A 21 -8.42 35.68 0.95
CA PRO A 21 -8.72 35.32 2.33
C PRO A 21 -10.03 34.54 2.49
N ALA A 22 -11.03 34.79 1.65
CA ALA A 22 -12.27 34.04 1.61
C ALA A 22 -12.09 32.58 1.14
N ILE A 23 -11.28 32.34 0.10
CA ILE A 23 -10.95 30.99 -0.39
C ILE A 23 -10.14 30.23 0.68
N ALA A 24 -9.18 30.89 1.30
CA ALA A 24 -8.39 30.30 2.38
C ALA A 24 -9.28 29.94 3.59
N ALA A 25 -10.21 30.81 3.98
CA ALA A 25 -11.17 30.56 5.05
C ALA A 25 -12.12 29.40 4.72
N GLU A 26 -12.60 29.33 3.48
CA GLU A 26 -13.47 28.24 3.02
C GLU A 26 -12.73 26.89 3.01
N MET A 27 -11.49 26.85 2.49
CA MET A 27 -10.63 25.67 2.58
C MET A 27 -10.39 25.24 4.03
N ALA A 28 -10.20 26.19 4.95
CA ALA A 28 -10.03 25.91 6.38
C ALA A 28 -11.30 25.31 7.00
N ARG A 29 -12.48 25.84 6.67
CA ARG A 29 -13.79 25.30 7.09
C ARG A 29 -13.98 23.88 6.56
N GLN A 30 -13.73 23.64 5.28
CA GLN A 30 -13.82 22.32 4.66
C GLN A 30 -12.85 21.31 5.30
N ARG A 31 -11.62 21.73 5.60
CA ARG A 31 -10.64 20.90 6.32
C ARG A 31 -11.10 20.60 7.74
N ALA A 32 -11.63 21.59 8.47
CA ALA A 32 -12.17 21.41 9.80
C ALA A 32 -13.37 20.45 9.81
N ALA A 33 -14.29 20.57 8.84
CA ALA A 33 -15.43 19.67 8.68
C ALA A 33 -15.04 18.22 8.36
N LYS A 34 -13.90 18.00 7.69
CA LYS A 34 -13.34 16.67 7.42
C LYS A 34 -12.50 16.10 8.57
N ARG A 35 -12.27 16.85 9.66
CA ARG A 35 -11.53 16.33 10.82
C ARG A 35 -12.38 15.30 11.54
N ARG A 36 -11.75 14.19 11.90
CA ARG A 36 -12.35 13.18 12.76
C ARG A 36 -12.48 13.73 14.18
N THR A 37 -13.57 13.38 14.86
CA THR A 37 -13.69 13.64 16.29
C THR A 37 -12.69 12.79 17.07
N PRO A 38 -12.36 13.14 18.33
CA PRO A 38 -11.52 12.30 19.19
C PRO A 38 -12.02 10.86 19.29
N GLU A 39 -13.34 10.66 19.38
CA GLU A 39 -13.99 9.36 19.47
C GLU A 39 -13.80 8.55 18.19
N GLN A 40 -14.05 9.15 17.02
CA GLN A 40 -13.81 8.52 15.72
C GLN A 40 -12.33 8.15 15.53
N ALA A 41 -11.41 9.00 15.99
CA ALA A 41 -9.98 8.72 15.93
C ALA A 41 -9.59 7.56 16.86
N ALA A 42 -10.16 7.50 18.06
CA ALA A 42 -9.95 6.42 19.02
C ALA A 42 -10.50 5.08 18.49
N GLU A 43 -11.68 5.08 17.88
CA GLU A 43 -12.27 3.89 17.25
C GLU A 43 -11.37 3.35 16.14
N LEU A 44 -10.90 4.21 15.23
CA LEU A 44 -9.99 3.79 14.16
C LEU A 44 -8.66 3.25 14.70
N ARG A 45 -8.16 3.80 15.81
CA ARG A 45 -6.97 3.28 16.48
C ARG A 45 -7.23 1.89 17.06
N ALA A 46 -8.36 1.69 17.74
CA ALA A 46 -8.76 0.40 18.28
C ALA A 46 -8.92 -0.65 17.17
N LYS A 47 -9.59 -0.29 16.07
CA LYS A 47 -9.76 -1.15 14.88
C LYS A 47 -8.42 -1.53 14.25
N ARG A 48 -7.49 -0.58 14.09
CA ARG A 48 -6.12 -0.86 13.61
C ARG A 48 -5.39 -1.83 14.54
N LEU A 49 -5.50 -1.64 15.85
CA LEU A 49 -4.84 -2.51 16.84
C LEU A 49 -5.40 -3.94 16.79
N GLN A 50 -6.72 -4.09 16.65
CA GLN A 50 -7.38 -5.38 16.43
C GLN A 50 -6.85 -6.05 15.16
N TRP A 51 -6.80 -5.33 14.04
CA TRP A 51 -6.27 -5.85 12.77
C TRP A 51 -4.80 -6.24 12.87
N SER A 52 -3.96 -5.45 13.56
CA SER A 52 -2.55 -5.80 13.79
C SER A 52 -2.40 -7.10 14.58
N ARG A 53 -3.24 -7.33 15.60
CA ARG A 53 -3.25 -8.58 16.37
C ARG A 53 -3.64 -9.78 15.50
N ILE A 54 -4.70 -9.64 14.70
CA ILE A 54 -5.14 -10.69 13.78
C ILE A 54 -4.04 -10.97 12.74
N ALA A 55 -3.46 -9.95 12.12
CA ALA A 55 -2.38 -10.10 11.16
C ALA A 55 -1.16 -10.82 11.77
N GLY A 56 -0.79 -10.48 13.01
CA GLY A 56 0.30 -11.14 13.74
C GLY A 56 0.04 -12.64 13.94
N ARG A 57 -1.20 -13.02 14.27
CA ARG A 57 -1.61 -14.42 14.43
C ARG A 57 -1.72 -15.17 13.10
N MET A 58 -2.21 -14.53 12.04
CA MET A 58 -2.51 -15.19 10.77
C MET A 58 -1.30 -15.29 9.85
N LYS A 59 -0.40 -14.30 9.84
CA LYS A 59 0.79 -14.29 8.96
C LYS A 59 1.61 -15.59 9.03
N PRO A 60 2.01 -16.12 10.20
CA PRO A 60 2.77 -17.37 10.24
C PRO A 60 1.99 -18.55 9.64
N ARG A 61 0.68 -18.64 9.90
CA ARG A 61 -0.19 -19.70 9.35
C ARG A 61 -0.29 -19.63 7.82
N VAL A 62 -0.35 -18.42 7.27
CA VAL A 62 -0.36 -18.19 5.81
C VAL A 62 0.96 -18.67 5.20
N PHE A 63 2.09 -18.39 5.83
CA PHE A 63 3.41 -18.77 5.32
C PHE A 63 3.63 -20.28 5.44
N GLU A 64 3.14 -20.89 6.51
CA GLU A 64 3.15 -22.34 6.70
C GLU A 64 2.31 -23.05 5.63
N MET A 65 1.09 -22.55 5.36
CA MET A 65 0.18 -23.20 4.42
C MET A 65 0.56 -22.98 2.95
N TYR A 66 0.99 -21.77 2.59
CA TYR A 66 1.14 -21.35 1.19
C TYR A 66 2.58 -21.03 0.79
N GLY A 67 3.53 -21.17 1.70
CA GLY A 67 4.94 -20.83 1.48
C GLY A 67 5.24 -19.33 1.59
N THR A 68 6.47 -18.96 1.24
CA THR A 68 7.01 -17.61 1.45
C THR A 68 7.21 -16.81 0.16
N LEU A 69 6.83 -17.33 -1.01
CA LEU A 69 6.91 -16.57 -2.26
C LEU A 69 5.67 -15.69 -2.44
N CYS A 70 5.85 -14.45 -2.89
CA CYS A 70 4.74 -13.53 -3.14
C CYS A 70 3.75 -14.11 -4.18
N TRP A 71 2.48 -14.26 -3.79
CA TRP A 71 1.43 -14.83 -4.63
C TRP A 71 1.04 -13.95 -5.83
N LEU A 72 1.33 -12.64 -5.78
CA LEU A 72 1.03 -11.68 -6.85
C LEU A 72 2.13 -11.66 -7.90
N CYS A 73 3.37 -11.39 -7.49
CA CYS A 73 4.48 -11.21 -8.43
C CYS A 73 5.33 -12.45 -8.67
N GLN A 74 5.25 -13.45 -7.78
CA GLN A 74 6.02 -14.71 -7.82
C GLN A 74 7.54 -14.53 -7.96
N ARG A 75 8.07 -13.39 -7.51
CA ARG A 75 9.47 -12.99 -7.70
C ARG A 75 10.19 -12.61 -6.42
N ALA A 76 9.45 -12.12 -5.43
CA ALA A 76 10.00 -11.64 -4.17
C ALA A 76 9.44 -12.45 -3.01
N GLU A 77 10.24 -12.55 -1.95
CA GLU A 77 9.80 -13.13 -0.70
C GLU A 77 8.65 -12.30 -0.08
N ALA A 78 7.69 -13.01 0.51
CA ALA A 78 6.55 -12.47 1.18
C ALA A 78 6.94 -12.02 2.59
N THR A 79 6.58 -10.79 2.92
CA THR A 79 6.78 -10.20 4.26
C THR A 79 5.46 -9.89 4.95
N THR A 80 4.34 -10.02 4.22
CA THR A 80 2.98 -9.69 4.65
C THR A 80 2.00 -10.80 4.26
N ALA A 81 0.85 -10.84 4.92
CA ALA A 81 -0.31 -11.61 4.48
C ALA A 81 -1.30 -10.65 3.80
N ASP A 82 -1.72 -11.00 2.59
CA ASP A 82 -2.58 -10.20 1.73
C ASP A 82 -3.97 -10.83 1.64
N HIS A 83 -5.02 -10.01 1.69
CA HIS A 83 -6.40 -10.49 1.63
C HIS A 83 -6.82 -10.69 0.17
N VAL A 84 -7.17 -11.90 -0.27
CA VAL A 84 -7.63 -12.16 -1.65
C VAL A 84 -8.79 -11.24 -2.00
N THR A 85 -9.81 -11.22 -1.16
CA THR A 85 -10.89 -10.22 -1.16
C THR A 85 -10.53 -9.11 -0.17
N PRO A 86 -10.39 -7.84 -0.61
CA PRO A 86 -10.08 -6.73 0.27
C PRO A 86 -11.10 -6.54 1.41
N LEU A 87 -10.63 -6.10 2.57
CA LEU A 87 -11.49 -5.82 3.73
C LEU A 87 -12.55 -4.75 3.43
N SER A 88 -12.22 -3.75 2.61
CA SER A 88 -13.17 -2.71 2.16
C SER A 88 -14.30 -3.27 1.29
N LYS A 89 -14.13 -4.48 0.75
CA LYS A 89 -15.10 -5.20 -0.08
C LYS A 89 -15.73 -6.40 0.65
N GLY A 90 -15.63 -6.43 1.99
CA GLY A 90 -16.27 -7.46 2.81
C GLY A 90 -15.47 -8.75 2.97
N GLY A 91 -14.18 -8.79 2.57
CA GLY A 91 -13.33 -9.95 2.80
C GLY A 91 -13.17 -10.27 4.28
N SER A 92 -13.12 -11.57 4.62
CA SER A 92 -12.88 -12.02 5.99
C SER A 92 -11.50 -11.59 6.49
N VAL A 93 -11.44 -11.16 7.76
CA VAL A 93 -10.24 -10.60 8.41
C VAL A 93 -9.30 -11.72 8.90
N ASP A 94 -9.84 -12.88 9.28
CA ASP A 94 -9.10 -13.96 9.94
C ASP A 94 -9.36 -15.35 9.35
N ASP A 95 -9.78 -15.40 8.09
CA ASP A 95 -9.92 -16.64 7.35
C ASP A 95 -8.70 -16.91 6.48
N LEU A 96 -8.09 -18.08 6.69
CA LEU A 96 -6.92 -18.52 5.95
C LEU A 96 -7.20 -18.66 4.45
N VAL A 97 -8.44 -19.01 4.06
CA VAL A 97 -8.80 -19.12 2.64
C VAL A 97 -8.75 -17.78 1.91
N ASN A 98 -9.01 -16.69 2.64
CA ASN A 98 -8.96 -15.32 2.14
C ASN A 98 -7.56 -14.70 2.26
N LEU A 99 -6.52 -15.43 2.69
CA LEU A 99 -5.18 -14.88 2.90
C LEU A 99 -4.12 -15.55 2.03
N ARG A 100 -3.15 -14.76 1.55
CA ARG A 100 -2.02 -15.26 0.74
C ARG A 100 -0.70 -14.55 1.08
N PRO A 101 0.45 -15.23 0.93
CA PRO A 101 1.76 -14.64 1.20
C PRO A 101 2.07 -13.55 0.15
N CYS A 102 2.39 -12.33 0.58
CA CYS A 102 2.68 -11.23 -0.34
C CYS A 102 3.87 -10.39 0.10
N CYS A 103 4.67 -9.92 -0.85
CA CYS A 103 5.68 -8.90 -0.56
C CYS A 103 5.01 -7.55 -0.30
N ALA A 104 5.60 -6.73 0.56
CA ALA A 104 5.04 -5.44 0.96
C ALA A 104 4.76 -4.51 -0.22
N SER A 105 5.66 -4.45 -1.20
CA SER A 105 5.51 -3.59 -2.38
C SER A 105 4.27 -3.95 -3.21
N CYS A 106 4.02 -5.23 -3.45
CA CYS A 106 2.83 -5.67 -4.19
C CYS A 106 1.56 -5.50 -3.38
N ASN A 107 1.58 -5.83 -2.09
CA ASN A 107 0.41 -5.71 -1.20
C ASN A 107 -0.09 -4.26 -1.15
N TYR A 108 0.81 -3.31 -0.82
CA TYR A 108 0.45 -1.90 -0.73
C TYR A 108 0.10 -1.28 -2.08
N ALA A 109 0.79 -1.68 -3.15
CA ALA A 109 0.45 -1.20 -4.48
C ALA A 109 -0.93 -1.70 -4.90
N ARG A 110 -1.28 -2.98 -4.68
CA ARG A 110 -2.57 -3.54 -5.08
C ARG A 110 -3.73 -2.76 -4.46
N GLY A 111 -3.68 -2.51 -3.15
CA GLY A 111 -4.77 -1.86 -2.43
C GLY A 111 -6.04 -2.72 -2.45
N ASP A 112 -7.16 -2.14 -2.85
CA ASP A 112 -8.47 -2.80 -2.98
C ASP A 112 -8.80 -3.27 -4.40
N ARG A 113 -7.84 -3.20 -5.32
CA ARG A 113 -7.99 -3.67 -6.70
C ARG A 113 -8.15 -5.18 -6.76
N ASP A 114 -8.83 -5.63 -7.79
CA ASP A 114 -8.97 -7.05 -8.06
C ASP A 114 -7.58 -7.72 -8.24
N PRO A 115 -7.34 -8.91 -7.65
CA PRO A 115 -6.04 -9.57 -7.74
C PRO A 115 -5.63 -9.94 -9.17
N GLU A 116 -6.58 -10.30 -10.03
CA GLU A 116 -6.31 -10.68 -11.42
C GLU A 116 -5.97 -9.45 -12.26
N GLU A 117 -6.73 -8.37 -12.11
CA GLU A 117 -6.42 -7.08 -12.74
C GLU A 117 -5.02 -6.59 -12.32
N PHE A 118 -4.72 -6.62 -11.01
CA PHE A 118 -3.41 -6.19 -10.53
C PHE A 118 -2.28 -7.08 -11.07
N ARG A 119 -2.47 -8.40 -11.11
CA ARG A 119 -1.50 -9.30 -11.74
C ARG A 119 -1.30 -9.00 -13.22
N ALA A 120 -2.34 -8.63 -13.96
CA ALA A 120 -2.20 -8.23 -15.35
C ALA A 120 -1.25 -7.03 -15.48
N THR A 121 -1.38 -6.03 -14.60
CA THR A 121 -0.43 -4.89 -14.56
C THR A 121 1.01 -5.32 -14.26
N LEU A 122 1.22 -6.27 -13.35
CA LEU A 122 2.55 -6.81 -13.02
C LEU A 122 3.16 -7.62 -14.17
N ARG A 123 2.34 -8.37 -14.91
CA ARG A 123 2.77 -9.13 -16.11
C ARG A 123 3.17 -8.18 -17.23
N ALA A 124 2.40 -7.11 -17.45
CA ALA A 124 2.73 -6.09 -18.44
C ALA A 124 4.01 -5.32 -18.08
N LYS A 125 4.18 -4.97 -16.80
CA LYS A 125 5.38 -4.25 -16.32
C LYS A 125 6.65 -5.10 -16.31
N PHE A 126 6.53 -6.38 -15.99
CA PHE A 126 7.65 -7.32 -15.90
C PHE A 126 7.36 -8.56 -16.75
N PRO A 127 7.40 -8.41 -18.09
CA PRO A 127 7.16 -9.53 -19.00
C PRO A 127 8.24 -10.59 -18.79
N LYS A 128 7.89 -11.87 -19.03
CA LYS A 128 8.89 -12.93 -19.07
C LYS A 128 9.87 -12.60 -20.19
N VAL A 129 11.10 -12.27 -19.83
CA VAL A 129 12.17 -12.10 -20.82
C VAL A 129 12.57 -13.47 -21.33
N LYS A 130 12.76 -13.60 -22.65
CA LYS A 130 13.40 -14.79 -23.21
C LYS A 130 14.79 -14.91 -22.59
N PRO A 131 15.23 -16.12 -22.19
CA PRO A 131 16.60 -16.29 -21.75
C PRO A 131 17.54 -15.84 -22.87
N SER A 132 18.65 -15.20 -22.50
CA SER A 132 19.62 -14.66 -23.46
C SER A 132 20.26 -15.73 -24.37
N ARG A 133 20.12 -17.01 -23.99
CA ARG A 133 20.48 -18.18 -24.79
C ARG A 133 19.35 -19.20 -24.71
N ASN A 134 19.11 -19.89 -25.82
CA ASN A 134 18.13 -20.97 -25.87
C ASN A 134 18.80 -22.27 -25.39
N TRP A 135 18.78 -22.51 -24.08
CA TRP A 135 19.44 -23.67 -23.45
C TRP A 135 18.73 -25.00 -23.73
N PHE A 136 17.47 -24.97 -24.17
CA PHE A 136 16.61 -26.16 -24.25
C PHE A 136 16.17 -26.54 -25.66
N GLY A 137 16.78 -25.94 -26.70
CA GLY A 137 16.59 -26.35 -28.10
C GLY A 137 15.14 -26.40 -28.52
#